data_AF-A0A7V2V707-F1
#
_entry.id   AF-A0A7V2V707-F1
#
_cell.length_a   1.000
_cell.length_b   1.000
_cell.length_c   1.000
_cell.angle_alpha   90.00
_cell.angle_beta   90.00
_cell.angle_gamma   90.00
#
_symmetry.space_group_name_H-M   'P 1'
#
loop_
_entity.id
_entity.type
_entity.pdbx_description
1 polymer ?
#
loop_
_entity_poly.entity_id
_entity_poly.type
_entity_poly.pdbx_seq_one_letter_code
_entity_poly.pdbx_strand_id
1 'polypeptide(L)' 'RGRGQALIAEKPYPLEPETLMYCPPGVPHQILNTGDEILSFVFFYVPGGPEQYLRKL' A
#
# COMPACT_ATOMS: atom_id res chain seq x y z
N ARG A 1 -10.90 -2.68 1.62
CA ARG A 1 -11.59 -3.07 2.88
C ARG A 1 -10.55 -3.27 3.96
N GLY A 2 -10.93 -3.21 5.24
CA GLY A 2 -10.00 -3.20 6.38
C GLY A 2 -9.40 -1.82 6.65
N ARG A 3 -8.62 -1.73 7.73
CA ARG A 3 -7.93 -0.51 8.19
C ARG A 3 -6.45 -0.79 8.47
N GLY A 4 -5.61 0.21 8.30
CA GLY A 4 -4.18 0.07 8.46
C GLY A 4 -3.45 1.39 8.61
N GLN A 5 -2.13 1.31 8.50
CA GLN A 5 -1.25 2.47 8.48
C GLN A 5 -0.26 2.35 7.32
N ALA A 6 -0.12 3.41 6.54
CA ALA A 6 0.98 3.58 5.61
C ALA A 6 2.11 4.36 6.30
N LEU A 7 3.35 3.94 6.14
CA LEU A 7 4.52 4.76 6.43
C LEU A 7 5.08 5.21 5.08
N ILE A 8 5.11 6.53 4.82
CA ILE A 8 5.65 7.10 3.59
C ILE A 8 6.71 8.12 3.98
N ALA A 9 7.95 7.93 3.53
CA ALA A 9 9.09 8.75 3.99
C ALA A 9 9.11 8.89 5.53
N GLU A 10 8.94 7.76 6.22
CA GLU A 10 8.89 7.63 7.69
C GLU A 10 7.69 8.31 8.39
N LYS A 11 6.77 8.92 7.63
CA LYS A 11 5.58 9.54 8.20
C LYS A 11 4.38 8.59 8.18
N PRO A 12 3.65 8.42 9.30
CA PRO A 12 2.47 7.58 9.35
C PRO A 12 1.24 8.28 8.76
N TYR A 13 0.46 7.55 7.98
CA TYR A 13 -0.83 7.97 7.42
C TYR A 13 -1.87 6.86 7.63
N PRO A 14 -3.11 7.20 8.01
CA PRO A 14 -4.17 6.20 8.14
C PRO A 14 -4.55 5.64 6.77
N LEU A 15 -4.86 4.34 6.73
CA LEU A 15 -5.46 3.67 5.58
C LEU A 15 -6.85 3.19 5.98
N GLU A 16 -7.86 3.74 5.32
CA GLU A 16 -9.27 3.41 5.50
C GLU A 16 -9.92 3.11 4.13
N PRO A 17 -11.12 2.52 4.08
CA PRO A 17 -11.88 2.46 2.83
C PRO A 17 -11.90 3.83 2.13
N GLU A 18 -11.78 3.81 0.81
CA GLU A 18 -11.76 5.02 -0.03
C GLU A 18 -10.51 5.91 0.09
N THR A 19 -9.52 5.53 0.91
CA THR A 19 -8.20 6.20 0.92
C THR A 19 -7.43 5.91 -0.37
N LEU A 20 -6.96 6.96 -1.05
CA LEU A 20 -6.01 6.87 -2.17
C LEU A 20 -4.60 7.23 -1.67
N MET A 21 -3.64 6.33 -1.91
CA MET A 21 -2.22 6.56 -1.62
C MET A 21 -1.42 6.60 -2.91
N TYR A 22 -0.62 7.65 -3.10
CA TYR A 22 0.36 7.72 -4.18
C TYR A 22 1.77 7.50 -3.63
N CYS A 23 2.45 6.46 -4.14
CA CYS A 23 3.82 6.12 -3.80
C CYS A 23 4.75 6.43 -4.99
N PRO A 24 5.43 7.58 -5.01
CA PRO A 24 6.32 7.92 -6.11
C PRO A 24 7.58 7.04 -6.13
N PRO A 25 8.23 6.88 -7.30
CA PRO A 25 9.49 6.17 -7.42
C PRO A 25 10.56 6.74 -6.47
N GLY A 26 11.34 5.85 -5.86
CA GLY A 26 12.43 6.23 -4.95
C GLY A 26 12.01 6.67 -3.55
N VAL A 27 10.70 6.74 -3.25
CA VAL A 27 10.20 7.05 -1.91
C VAL A 27 9.88 5.75 -1.17
N PRO A 28 10.58 5.44 -0.07
CA PRO A 28 10.30 4.28 0.76
C PRO A 28 8.87 4.33 1.32
N HIS A 29 8.17 3.21 1.21
CA HIS A 29 6.83 3.06 1.75
C HIS A 29 6.63 1.67 2.36
N GLN A 30 5.85 1.61 3.43
CA GLN A 30 5.44 0.37 4.09
C GLN A 30 3.94 0.42 4.40
N ILE A 31 3.27 -0.72 4.32
CA ILE A 31 1.86 -0.87 4.69
C ILE A 31 1.77 -1.86 5.84
N LEU A 32 1.07 -1.47 6.90
CA LEU A 32 0.80 -2.28 8.07
C LEU A 32 -0.70 -2.47 8.24
N ASN A 33 -1.15 -3.73 8.34
CA ASN A 33 -2.50 -4.02 8.80
C ASN A 33 -2.55 -3.87 10.33
N THR A 34 -3.30 -2.87 10.81
CA THR A 34 -3.48 -2.58 12.23
C THR A 34 -4.89 -2.94 12.72
N GLY A 35 -5.73 -3.46 11.83
CA GLY A 35 -7.07 -3.93 12.14
C GLY A 35 -7.14 -5.43 12.40
N ASP A 36 -8.36 -5.84 12.71
CA ASP A 36 -8.81 -7.21 12.97
C ASP A 36 -9.40 -7.90 11.71
N GLU A 37 -9.51 -7.16 10.61
CA GLU A 37 -9.96 -7.67 9.31
C GLU A 37 -8.81 -7.80 8.30
N ILE A 38 -9.03 -8.56 7.23
CA ILE A 38 -8.11 -8.59 6.09
C ILE A 38 -8.08 -7.22 5.42
N LEU A 39 -6.92 -6.57 5.44
CA LEU A 39 -6.65 -5.36 4.69
C LEU A 39 -6.47 -5.70 3.19
N SER A 40 -7.28 -5.09 2.31
CA SER A 40 -7.27 -5.35 0.87
C SER A 40 -7.22 -4.05 0.06
N PHE A 41 -6.37 -4.05 -0.97
CA PHE A 41 -6.10 -2.91 -1.86
C PHE A 41 -6.31 -3.26 -3.33
N VAL A 42 -6.49 -2.22 -4.15
CA VAL A 42 -6.24 -2.28 -5.59
C VAL A 42 -4.96 -1.49 -5.85
N PHE A 43 -3.97 -2.14 -6.48
CA PHE A 43 -2.70 -1.50 -6.83
C PHE A 43 -2.66 -1.18 -8.32
N PHE A 44 -2.22 0.03 -8.64
CA PHE A 44 -1.89 0.46 -10.00
C PHE A 44 -0.40 0.79 -10.04
N TYR A 45 0.35 0.08 -10.90
CA TYR A 45 1.76 0.35 -11.13
C TYR A 45 1.95 1.05 -12.48
N VAL A 46 2.63 2.19 -12.48
CA VAL A 46 2.86 3.00 -13.68
C VAL A 46 4.32 3.51 -13.70
N PRO A 47 5.17 3.07 -14.67
CA PRO A 47 4.91 1.97 -15.59
C PRO A 47 4.69 0.64 -14.85
N GLY A 48 4.05 -0.33 -15.52
CA GLY A 48 3.88 -1.67 -14.97
C GLY A 48 5.21 -2.40 -14.76
N GLY A 49 5.19 -3.50 -14.02
CA GLY A 49 6.37 -4.33 -13.76
C GLY A 49 6.33 -5.07 -12.41
N PRO A 50 6.10 -4.39 -11.28
CA PRO A 50 6.15 -5.01 -9.95
C PRO A 50 5.24 -6.24 -9.81
N GLU A 51 4.07 -6.22 -10.46
CA GLU A 51 3.12 -7.34 -10.49
C GLU A 51 3.71 -8.64 -11.07
N GLN A 52 4.76 -8.57 -11.89
CA GLN A 52 5.40 -9.74 -12.49
C GLN A 52 6.22 -10.54 -11.46
N TYR A 53 6.75 -9.86 -10.45
CA TYR A 53 7.48 -10.48 -9.34
C TYR A 53 6.51 -10.96 -8.26
N LEU A 54 5.49 -10.16 -7.93
CA LEU A 54 4.50 -10.49 -6.90
C LEU A 54 3.71 -11.77 -7.22
N ARG A 55 3.47 -12.08 -8.50
CA ARG A 55 2.79 -13.32 -8.91
C ARG A 55 3.58 -14.60 -8.66
N LYS A 56 4.88 -14.49 -8.37
CA LYS A 56 5.77 -15.64 -8.12
C LYS A 56 6.00 -15.91 -6.64
N LEU A 57 5.53 -15.03 -5.76
CA LEU A 57 5.53 -15.19 -4.30
C LEU A 57 4.29 -15.97 -3.86
#